data_AF-A0AAV4R0P0-F1
#
_entry.id   AF-A0AAV4R0P0-F1
#
_cell.length_a   1.000
_cell.length_b   1.000
_cell.length_c   1.000
_cell.angle_alpha   90.00
_cell.angle_beta   90.00
_cell.angle_gamma   90.00
#
_symmetry.space_group_name_H-M   'P 1'
#
loop_
_entity.id
_entity.type
_entity.pdbx_description
1 polymer ?
#
loop_
_entity_poly.entity_id
_entity_poly.type
_entity_poly.pdbx_seq_one_letter_code
_entity_poly.pdbx_strand_id
1 'polypeptide(L)'
;MVVGVFPMQLLTSEWLRIYTDSSRMEQRINAGAGVFCDLFSVYAPVGRFASAYDGEVEVLRIAVTQFQCRTEQFTRAVIPSDS
;
A
#
# COMPACT_ATOMS: atom_id res chain seq x y z
N MET A 1 1.23 -3.69 -15.06
CA MET A 1 0.50 -3.20 -13.87
C MET A 1 -0.66 -2.36 -14.36
N VAL A 2 -1.89 -2.83 -14.23
CA VAL A 2 -3.08 -2.03 -14.56
C VAL A 2 -3.58 -1.45 -13.24
N VAL A 3 -3.46 -0.12 -13.10
CA VAL A 3 -4.02 0.61 -11.95
C VAL A 3 -5.43 1.05 -12.37
N GLY A 4 -6.45 0.57 -11.66
CA GLY A 4 -7.85 0.88 -11.96
C GLY A 4 -8.70 0.82 -10.70
N VAL A 5 -9.73 1.67 -10.65
CA VAL A 5 -10.71 1.70 -9.56
C VAL A 5 -11.76 0.64 -9.84
N PHE A 6 -11.73 -0.45 -9.08
CA PHE A 6 -12.69 -1.56 -9.22
C PHE A 6 -13.66 -1.58 -8.03
N PRO A 7 -14.96 -1.83 -8.25
CA PRO A 7 -15.92 -2.02 -7.18
C PRO A 7 -15.49 -3.18 -6.26
N MET A 8 -15.64 -2.97 -4.95
CA MET A 8 -15.06 -3.79 -3.87
C MET A 8 -15.41 -5.30 -3.92
N GLN A 9 -16.47 -5.65 -4.65
CA GLN A 9 -17.13 -6.97 -4.70
C GLN A 9 -16.76 -7.84 -5.92
N LEU A 10 -15.93 -7.37 -6.86
CA LEU A 10 -15.67 -8.07 -8.13
C LEU A 10 -14.33 -8.82 -8.23
N LEU A 11 -13.53 -8.84 -7.16
CA LEU A 11 -12.20 -9.46 -7.20
C LEU A 11 -12.30 -10.93 -6.78
N THR A 12 -12.50 -11.78 -7.78
CA THR A 12 -12.36 -13.24 -7.71
C THR A 12 -10.93 -13.63 -7.30
N SER A 13 -10.72 -14.90 -6.90
CA SER A 13 -9.50 -15.44 -6.27
C SER A 13 -8.18 -15.33 -7.06
N GLU A 14 -8.15 -14.59 -8.18
CA GLU A 14 -7.01 -14.44 -9.07
C GLU A 14 -6.14 -13.21 -8.75
N TRP A 15 -6.71 -12.19 -8.07
CA TRP A 15 -6.03 -10.92 -7.81
C TRP A 15 -5.48 -10.86 -6.40
N LEU A 16 -4.17 -10.59 -6.27
CA LEU A 16 -3.57 -10.27 -4.98
C LEU A 16 -4.12 -8.94 -4.48
N ARG A 17 -4.82 -8.98 -3.34
CA ARG A 17 -5.39 -7.81 -2.71
C ARG A 17 -4.38 -7.18 -1.77
N ILE A 18 -4.17 -5.88 -1.95
CA ILE A 18 -3.17 -5.12 -1.21
C ILE A 18 -3.94 -4.11 -0.38
N TYR A 19 -3.64 -4.05 0.90
CA TYR A 19 -4.20 -3.11 1.83
C TYR A 19 -3.10 -2.13 2.17
N THR A 20 -3.35 -0.86 1.86
CA THR A 20 -2.45 0.24 2.14
C THR A 20 -3.12 1.17 3.12
N ASP A 21 -2.35 1.70 4.05
CA ASP A 21 -2.84 2.71 5.00
C ASP A 21 -1.68 3.62 5.40
N SER A 22 -1.92 4.93 5.38
CA SER A 22 -1.02 5.91 5.96
C SER A 22 -1.62 6.51 7.22
N SER A 23 -0.76 6.77 8.20
CA SER A 23 -1.18 7.36 9.46
C SER A 23 -0.37 8.61 9.76
N ARG A 24 -1.02 9.63 10.34
CA ARG A 24 -0.36 10.82 10.85
C ARG A 24 -0.63 10.97 12.34
N MET A 25 0.45 11.01 13.12
CA MET A 25 0.38 11.31 14.55
C MET A 25 0.51 12.82 14.77
N GLU A 26 -0.60 13.48 15.10
CA GLU A 26 -0.62 14.93 15.37
C GLU A 26 0.29 15.33 16.53
N GLN A 27 0.33 14.53 17.60
CA GLN A 27 1.12 14.83 18.80
C GLN A 27 2.63 14.83 18.59
N ARG A 28 3.14 14.10 17.59
CA ARG A 28 4.58 13.99 17.31
C ARG A 28 4.96 14.53 15.94
N ILE A 29 3.98 15.04 15.17
CA ILE A 29 4.09 15.46 13.77
C ILE A 29 4.90 14.44 12.97
N ASN A 30 4.53 13.16 13.07
CA ASN A 30 5.17 12.08 12.34
C ASN A 30 4.13 11.37 11.48
N ALA A 31 4.54 10.89 10.31
CA ALA A 31 3.72 9.98 9.51
C ALA A 31 4.34 8.58 9.44
N GLY A 32 3.47 7.60 9.25
CA GLY A 32 3.82 6.21 9.03
C GLY A 32 3.06 5.66 7.84
N ALA A 33 3.62 4.63 7.21
CA ALA A 33 3.06 3.96 6.05
C ALA A 33 3.01 2.44 6.33
N GLY A 34 1.87 1.82 6.05
CA GLY A 34 1.65 0.39 6.24
C GLY A 34 1.11 -0.28 4.99
N VAL A 35 1.73 -1.39 4.58
CA VAL A 35 1.23 -2.25 3.51
C VAL A 35 1.01 -3.65 4.06
N PHE A 36 -0.11 -4.25 3.71
CA PHE A 36 -0.44 -5.63 4.00
C PHE A 36 -1.02 -6.33 2.77
N CYS A 37 -0.55 -7.54 2.50
CA CYS A 37 -1.17 -8.50 1.59
C CYS A 37 -0.78 -9.92 2.02
N ASP A 38 -1.36 -10.94 1.39
CA ASP A 38 -1.07 -12.34 1.74
C ASP A 38 0.41 -12.74 1.55
N LEU A 39 1.19 -11.98 0.77
CA LEU A 39 2.61 -12.26 0.52
C LEU A 39 3.57 -11.54 1.48
N PHE A 40 3.18 -10.38 2.03
CA PHE A 40 4.03 -9.59 2.92
C PHE A 40 3.24 -8.58 3.75
N SER A 41 3.82 -8.18 4.87
CA SER A 41 3.35 -7.06 5.69
C SER A 41 4.55 -6.20 6.06
N VAL A 42 4.47 -4.91 5.76
CA VAL A 42 5.54 -3.94 5.99
C VAL A 42 4.96 -2.68 6.61
N TYR A 43 5.62 -2.21 7.67
CA TYR A 43 5.36 -0.90 8.25
C TYR A 43 6.66 -0.09 8.24
N ALA A 44 6.58 1.18 7.81
CA ALA A 44 7.73 2.06 7.74
C ALA A 44 7.39 3.44 8.31
N PRO A 45 8.29 4.04 9.13
CA PRO A 45 8.19 5.45 9.47
C PRO A 45 8.52 6.29 8.24
N VAL A 46 7.64 7.22 7.88
CA VAL A 46 7.85 8.16 6.75
C VAL A 46 8.76 9.30 7.19
N GLY A 47 8.60 9.73 8.44
CA GLY A 47 9.47 10.71 9.07
C GLY A 47 8.71 11.83 9.78
N ARG A 48 9.49 12.78 10.29
CA ARG A 48 9.00 13.96 11.00
C ARG A 48 8.57 15.04 10.02
N PHE A 49 7.52 15.77 10.37
CA PHE A 49 6.85 16.79 9.55
C PHE A 49 6.20 16.26 8.26
N ALA A 50 6.17 14.93 8.07
CA ALA A 50 5.47 14.30 6.98
C ALA A 50 3.94 14.42 7.16
N SER A 51 3.24 14.65 6.06
CA SER A 51 1.79 14.62 5.97
C SER A 51 1.26 13.19 5.81
N ALA A 52 -0.06 13.01 5.94
CA ALA A 52 -0.70 11.73 5.62
C ALA A 52 -0.45 11.37 4.14
N TYR A 53 -0.54 12.37 3.25
CA TYR A 53 -0.27 12.19 1.82
C TYR A 53 1.15 11.69 1.53
N ASP A 54 2.17 12.20 2.24
CA ASP A 54 3.54 11.68 2.12
C ASP A 54 3.62 10.20 2.54
N GLY A 55 2.80 9.80 3.51
CA GLY A 55 2.64 8.40 3.90
C GLY A 55 2.01 7.55 2.81
N GLU A 56 0.98 8.02 2.12
CA GLU A 56 0.39 7.31 0.98
C GLU A 56 1.40 7.13 -0.17
N VAL A 57 2.17 8.17 -0.49
CA VAL A 57 3.21 8.06 -1.53
C VAL A 57 4.26 7.01 -1.14
N GLU A 58 4.67 7.01 0.13
CA GLU A 58 5.66 6.06 0.64
C GLU A 58 5.11 4.62 0.70
N VAL A 59 3.83 4.45 1.03
CA VAL A 59 3.16 3.15 1.07
C VAL A 59 3.12 2.52 -0.32
N LEU A 60 2.82 3.31 -1.35
CA LEU A 60 2.85 2.87 -2.75
C LEU A 60 4.27 2.51 -3.19
N ARG A 61 5.27 3.33 -2.82
CA ARG A 61 6.68 3.05 -3.12
C ARG A 61 7.12 1.72 -2.52
N ILE A 62 6.76 1.46 -1.26
CA ILE A 62 7.08 0.21 -0.55
C ILE A 62 6.37 -0.98 -1.21
N ALA A 63 5.08 -0.85 -1.50
CA ALA A 63 4.29 -1.91 -2.13
C ALA A 63 4.90 -2.31 -3.48
N VAL A 64 5.18 -1.34 -4.36
CA VAL A 64 5.80 -1.57 -5.68
C VAL A 64 7.19 -2.21 -5.54
N THR A 65 8.01 -1.74 -4.60
CA THR A 65 9.34 -2.32 -4.35
C THR A 65 9.24 -3.79 -3.94
N GLN A 66 8.31 -4.12 -3.04
CA GLN A 66 8.09 -5.51 -2.62
C GLN A 66 7.55 -6.37 -3.78
N PHE A 67 6.72 -5.83 -4.67
CA PHE A 67 6.23 -6.56 -5.85
C PHE A 67 7.33 -6.83 -6.87
N GLN A 68 8.25 -5.90 -7.07
CA GLN A 68 9.41 -6.12 -7.95
C GLN A 68 10.26 -7.30 -7.48
N CYS A 69 10.32 -7.58 -6.18
CA CYS A 69 11.01 -8.74 -5.64
C CYS A 69 10.20 -10.05 -5.69
N ARG A 70 8.93 -10.01 -6.13
CA ARG A 70 7.95 -11.10 -6.00
C ARG A 70 7.11 -11.31 -7.25
N THR A 71 7.59 -10.88 -8.42
CA THR A 71 6.84 -10.87 -9.69
C THR A 71 6.33 -12.25 -10.13
N GLU A 72 6.91 -13.34 -9.62
CA GLU A 72 6.49 -14.71 -9.94
C GLU A 72 5.41 -15.26 -8.97
N GLN A 73 5.11 -14.54 -7.88
CA GLN A 73 4.19 -14.99 -6.82
C GLN A 73 2.75 -14.50 -7.03
N PHE A 74 2.49 -13.66 -8.04
CA PHE A 74 1.17 -13.17 -8.37
C PHE A 74 1.06 -12.84 -9.87
N THR A 75 -0.11 -13.05 -10.46
CA THR A 75 -0.37 -12.70 -11.87
C THR A 75 -0.92 -11.27 -11.99
N ARG A 76 -1.80 -10.90 -11.06
CA ARG A 76 -2.48 -9.61 -11.01
C ARG A 76 -2.56 -9.13 -9.57
N ALA A 77 -2.46 -7.82 -9.40
CA ALA A 77 -2.45 -7.17 -8.11
C ALA A 77 -3.33 -5.92 -8.16
N VAL A 78 -4.03 -5.63 -7.06
CA VAL A 78 -4.90 -4.46 -6.93
C VAL A 78 -4.60 -3.74 -5.63
N ILE A 79 -4.37 -2.43 -5.75
CA ILE A 79 -4.19 -1.50 -4.64
C ILE A 79 -5.42 -0.59 -4.62
N PRO A 80 -6.38 -0.79 -3.71
CA PRO A 80 -7.44 0.17 -3.46
C PRO A 80 -6.86 1.37 -2.71
N SER A 81 -7.05 2.57 -3.27
CA SER A 81 -6.77 3.85 -2.60
C SER A 81 -8.10 4.51 -2.28
N ASP A 82 -8.25 5.00 -1.04
CA ASP A 82 -9.33 5.88 -0.61
C ASP A 82 -8.90 7.37 -0.56
N SER A 83 -7.60 7.61 -0.75
CA SER A 83 -6.96 8.93 -0.91
C SER A 83 -6.99 9.42 -2.35
#